data_AF-A0A1Q4HYC6-F1
#
_entry.id   AF-A0A1Q4HYC6-F1
#
_cell.length_a   1.000
_cell.length_b   1.000
_cell.length_c   1.000
_cell.angle_alpha   90.00
_cell.angle_beta   90.00
_cell.angle_gamma   90.00
#
_symmetry.space_group_name_H-M   'P 1'
#
loop_
_entity.id
_entity.type
_entity.pdbx_description
1 polymer ?
#
loop_
_entity_poly.entity_id
_entity_poly.type
_entity_poly.pdbx_seq_one_letter_code
_entity_poly.pdbx_strand_id
1 'polypeptide(L)'
;MDQSTCVDISFAKDNLMVANNPEKARKYADTLEKYGPPDTVKAAIEHFVTTGGAQPNDADLNVNRDLITGWIKQVCPNVNP
;
A
#
# COMPACT_ATOMS: atom_id res chain seq x y z
N MET A 1 -2.15 -10.67 -13.70
CA MET A 1 -2.82 -9.36 -13.53
C MET A 1 -2.51 -8.51 -14.75
N ASP A 2 -3.44 -7.71 -15.25
CA ASP A 2 -3.20 -6.85 -16.42
C ASP A 2 -2.44 -5.57 -16.04
N GLN A 3 -1.90 -4.87 -17.06
CA GLN A 3 -1.07 -3.68 -16.86
C GLN A 3 -1.85 -2.51 -16.24
N SER A 4 -3.13 -2.35 -16.57
CA SER A 4 -3.98 -1.27 -16.01
C SER A 4 -4.16 -1.46 -14.51
N THR A 5 -4.46 -2.69 -14.10
CA THR A 5 -4.61 -3.08 -12.70
C THR A 5 -3.33 -2.84 -11.91
N CYS A 6 -2.18 -3.14 -12.52
CA CYS A 6 -0.89 -2.92 -11.88
C CYS A 6 -0.55 -1.44 -11.67
N VAL A 7 -0.98 -0.59 -12.60
CA VAL A 7 -0.86 0.86 -12.46
C VAL A 7 -1.76 1.37 -11.32
N ASP A 8 -3.01 0.87 -11.24
CA ASP A 8 -3.94 1.24 -10.17
C ASP A 8 -3.41 0.87 -8.78
N ILE A 9 -2.81 -0.32 -8.63
CA ILE A 9 -2.20 -0.79 -7.38
C ILE A 9 -1.01 0.09 -6.98
N SER A 10 -0.11 0.41 -7.92
CA SER A 10 1.02 1.29 -7.64
C SER A 10 0.55 2.68 -7.21
N PHE A 11 -0.43 3.26 -7.91
CA PHE A 11 -1.02 4.53 -7.52
C PHE A 11 -1.69 4.49 -6.15
N ALA A 12 -2.41 3.42 -5.82
CA ALA A 12 -3.03 3.27 -4.51
C ALA A 12 -1.99 3.21 -3.40
N LYS A 13 -0.87 2.50 -3.61
CA LYS A 13 0.23 2.43 -2.65
C LYS A 13 0.90 3.80 -2.47
N ASP A 14 1.22 4.52 -3.52
CA ASP A 14 1.85 5.85 -3.39
C ASP A 14 0.91 6.86 -2.72
N ASN A 15 -0.38 6.83 -3.06
CA ASN A 15 -1.38 7.66 -2.42
C ASN A 15 -1.61 7.30 -0.93
N LEU A 16 -1.53 6.01 -0.57
CA LEU A 16 -1.54 5.57 0.82
C LEU A 16 -0.33 6.15 1.57
N MET A 17 0.86 6.16 0.96
CA MET A 17 2.06 6.72 1.59
C MET A 17 1.94 8.23 1.83
N VAL A 18 1.42 8.98 0.86
CA VAL A 18 1.28 10.45 0.98
C VAL A 18 -0.05 10.91 1.59
N ALA A 19 -0.88 9.96 2.04
CA ALA A 19 -2.08 10.30 2.80
C ALA A 19 -1.69 11.14 4.02
N ASN A 20 -2.60 12.03 4.42
CA ASN A 20 -2.40 12.91 5.56
C ASN A 20 -3.54 12.85 6.58
N ASN A 21 -4.39 11.83 6.46
CA ASN A 21 -5.41 11.49 7.43
C ASN A 21 -5.89 10.04 7.22
N PRO A 22 -6.46 9.41 8.26
CA PRO A 22 -6.96 8.04 8.19
C PRO A 22 -8.06 7.81 7.14
N GLU A 23 -8.92 8.79 6.87
CA GLU A 23 -10.03 8.65 5.92
C GLU A 23 -9.53 8.49 4.48
N LYS A 24 -8.59 9.33 4.06
CA LYS A 24 -7.92 9.21 2.76
C LYS A 24 -7.12 7.91 2.68
N ALA A 25 -6.35 7.61 3.74
CA ALA A 25 -5.57 6.39 3.80
C ALA A 25 -6.46 5.14 3.64
N ARG A 26 -7.62 5.10 4.31
CA ARG A 26 -8.62 4.03 4.18
C ARG A 26 -9.09 3.85 2.73
N LYS A 27 -9.40 4.93 2.01
CA LYS A 27 -9.81 4.83 0.60
C LYS A 27 -8.75 4.14 -0.27
N TYR A 28 -7.48 4.45 -0.05
CA TYR A 28 -6.38 3.84 -0.79
C TYR A 28 -6.12 2.39 -0.34
N ALA A 29 -6.23 2.11 0.96
CA ALA A 29 -6.20 0.76 1.51
C ALA A 29 -7.28 -0.13 0.90
N ASP A 30 -8.54 0.33 0.88
CA ASP A 30 -9.66 -0.40 0.27
C ASP A 30 -9.40 -0.73 -1.20
N THR A 31 -8.62 0.09 -1.90
CA THR A 31 -8.22 -0.18 -3.29
C THR A 31 -7.21 -1.31 -3.34
N LEU A 32 -6.16 -1.28 -2.51
CA LEU A 32 -5.16 -2.35 -2.43
C LEU A 32 -5.78 -3.69 -1.98
N GLU A 33 -6.69 -3.66 -1.00
CA GLU A 33 -7.30 -4.85 -0.42
C GLU A 33 -8.22 -5.61 -1.38
N LYS A 34 -8.85 -4.91 -2.34
CA LYS A 34 -9.65 -5.54 -3.41
C LYS A 34 -8.86 -6.54 -4.25
N TYR A 35 -7.54 -6.41 -4.29
CA TYR A 35 -6.65 -7.30 -5.05
C TYR A 35 -6.17 -8.51 -4.23
N GLY A 36 -6.70 -8.70 -3.02
CA GLY A 36 -6.42 -9.86 -2.18
C GLY A 36 -4.96 -9.99 -1.72
N PRO A 37 -4.35 -8.93 -1.14
CA PRO A 37 -3.03 -9.06 -0.52
C PRO A 37 -3.05 -10.12 0.60
N PRO A 38 -1.92 -10.80 0.86
CA PRO A 38 -1.80 -11.71 2.00
C PRO A 38 -1.92 -10.95 3.32
N ASP A 39 -2.25 -11.65 4.40
CA ASP A 39 -2.58 -11.02 5.70
C ASP A 39 -1.45 -10.14 6.26
N THR A 40 -0.19 -10.51 6.02
CA THR A 40 0.97 -9.70 6.41
C THR A 40 1.02 -8.35 5.69
N VAL A 41 0.61 -8.31 4.43
CA VAL A 41 0.54 -7.07 3.62
C VAL A 41 -0.68 -6.27 3.99
N LYS A 42 -1.82 -6.91 4.29
CA LYS A 42 -2.99 -6.23 4.85
C LYS A 42 -2.68 -5.53 6.17
N ALA A 43 -1.96 -6.21 7.08
CA ALA A 43 -1.54 -5.61 8.34
C ALA A 43 -0.66 -4.36 8.11
N ALA A 44 0.27 -4.41 7.15
CA ALA A 44 1.08 -3.26 6.77
C ALA A 44 0.24 -2.11 6.17
N ILE A 45 -0.77 -2.41 5.35
CA ILE A 45 -1.71 -1.43 4.80
C ILE A 45 -2.51 -0.77 5.94
N GLU A 46 -3.06 -1.57 6.84
CA GLU A 46 -3.85 -1.11 8.00
C GLU A 46 -3.05 -0.24 8.96
N HIS A 47 -1.75 -0.52 9.13
CA HIS A 47 -0.85 0.35 9.87
C HIS A 47 -0.84 1.77 9.29
N PHE A 48 -0.68 1.90 7.97
CA PHE A 48 -0.72 3.20 7.30
C PHE A 48 -2.10 3.85 7.32
N VAL A 49 -3.19 3.08 7.39
CA VAL A 49 -4.52 3.65 7.65
C VAL A 49 -4.56 4.29 9.03
N THR A 50 -4.07 3.57 10.05
CA THR A 50 -4.08 4.01 11.44
C THR A 50 -3.23 5.26 11.66
N THR A 51 -2.06 5.32 11.03
CA THR A 51 -1.17 6.49 11.07
C THR A 51 -1.61 7.62 10.12
N GLY A 52 -2.61 7.37 9.27
CA GLY A 52 -3.11 8.32 8.28
C GLY A 52 -2.17 8.58 7.11
N GLY A 53 -1.24 7.65 6.84
CA GLY A 53 -0.19 7.73 5.82
C GLY A 53 1.20 7.43 6.40
N ALA A 54 2.24 7.55 5.58
CA ALA A 54 3.62 7.34 6.04
C ALA A 54 4.07 8.49 6.96
N GLN A 55 4.49 8.15 8.18
CA GLN A 55 4.94 9.15 9.17
C GLN A 55 6.46 9.09 9.36
N PRO A 56 7.18 10.23 9.37
CA PRO A 56 8.64 10.25 9.44
C PRO A 56 9.22 9.70 10.75
N ASN A 57 8.41 9.65 11.81
CA ASN A 57 8.76 9.13 13.14
C ASN A 57 8.23 7.71 13.41
N ASP A 58 7.64 7.06 12.40
CA ASP A 58 7.14 5.70 12.50
C ASP A 58 8.29 4.70 12.34
N ALA A 59 8.55 3.92 13.39
CA ALA A 59 9.61 2.91 13.41
C ALA A 59 9.35 1.77 12.42
N ASP A 60 8.08 1.50 12.11
CA ASP A 60 7.66 0.40 11.25
C ASP A 60 7.48 0.83 9.78
N LEU A 61 7.72 2.12 9.46
CA LEU A 61 7.50 2.69 8.12
C LEU A 61 8.17 1.87 7.03
N ASN A 62 9.48 1.60 7.17
CA ASN A 62 10.23 0.92 6.11
C ASN A 62 9.79 -0.53 5.97
N VAL A 63 9.60 -1.24 7.09
CA VAL A 63 9.18 -2.65 7.09
C VAL A 63 7.81 -2.80 6.43
N ASN A 64 6.84 -1.97 6.81
CA ASN A 64 5.49 -2.02 6.25
C ASN A 64 5.47 -1.61 4.77
N ARG A 65 6.23 -0.57 4.39
CA ARG A 65 6.38 -0.15 3.00
C ARG A 65 7.00 -1.25 2.13
N ASP A 66 8.02 -1.93 2.64
CA ASP A 66 8.73 -2.98 1.91
C ASP A 66 7.86 -4.22 1.73
N LEU A 67 7.03 -4.57 2.72
CA LEU A 67 6.02 -5.64 2.58
C LEU A 67 5.06 -5.35 1.43
N ILE A 68 4.49 -4.14 1.38
CA ILE A 68 3.57 -3.75 0.31
C ILE A 68 4.31 -3.74 -1.04
N THR A 69 5.50 -3.13 -1.11
CA THR A 69 6.29 -3.03 -2.34
C THR A 69 6.69 -4.43 -2.87
N GLY A 70 7.10 -5.33 -1.98
CA GLY A 70 7.45 -6.71 -2.32
C GLY A 70 6.26 -7.47 -2.89
N TRP A 71 5.09 -7.33 -2.29
CA TRP A 71 3.86 -7.90 -2.82
C TRP A 71 3.50 -7.33 -4.19
N ILE A 72 3.56 -6.01 -4.38
CA ILE A 72 3.29 -5.39 -5.69
C ILE A 72 4.24 -5.94 -6.75
N LYS A 73 5.53 -6.08 -6.47
CA LYS A 73 6.49 -6.68 -7.42
C LYS A 73 6.15 -8.14 -7.77
N GLN A 74 5.59 -8.91 -6.83
CA GLN A 74 5.16 -10.29 -7.10
C GLN A 74 3.93 -10.35 -8.01
N VAL A 75 2.93 -9.49 -7.77
CA VAL A 75 1.68 -9.50 -8.57
C VAL A 75 1.78 -8.67 -9.86
N CYS A 76 2.72 -7.73 -9.89
CA CYS A 76 2.99 -6.78 -10.97
C CYS A 76 4.51 -6.64 -11.23
N PRO A 77 5.16 -7.66 -11.81
CA PRO A 77 6.61 -7.64 -12.03
C PRO A 77 7.08 -6.56 -13.02
N ASN A 78 6.17 -6.02 -13.85
CA ASN A 78 6.49 -5.05 -14.89
C ASN A 78 6.22 -3.59 -14.50
N VAL A 79 5.71 -3.35 -13.29
CA VAL A 79 5.65 -1.99 -12.74
C VAL A 79 6.80 -1.83 -11.76
N ASN A 80 7.31 -0.61 -11.65
CA ASN A 80 8.35 -0.27 -10.69
C ASN A 80 7.68 0.54 -9.56
N PRO A 81 7.08 -0.13 -8.56
CA PRO A 81 6.29 0.50 -7.51
C PRO A 81 7.17 1.19 -6.47
#